data_AF-A0A8X6MHF6-F1
#
_entry.id   AF-A0A8X6MHF6-F1
#
_cell.length_a   1.000
_cell.length_b   1.000
_cell.length_c   1.000
_cell.angle_alpha   90.00
_cell.angle_beta   90.00
_cell.angle_gamma   90.00
#
_symmetry.space_group_name_H-M   'P 1'
#
loop_
_entity.id
_entity.type
_entity.pdbx_description
1 polymer ?
#
loop_
_entity_poly.entity_id
_entity_poly.type
_entity_poly.pdbx_seq_one_letter_code
_entity_poly.pdbx_strand_id
1 'polypeptide(L)'
;MTAKQFDGVLKEEPLKVYIVLLNPPFHEQFQEIIDRIFTYVSEREFLNFLLYVVISKIKNECHDYDYVELLKELWNECPVNFKKFAENSKYFDFLDKALNHDYSSPFKEPNPPSFFVPCCVSDLLLTPMHRQIFKHFNVSLNYD
;
A
#
# COMPACT_ATOMS: atom_id res chain seq x y z
N MET A 1 -20.01 10.20 -2.16
CA MET A 1 -19.33 10.75 -0.96
C MET A 1 -18.66 12.06 -1.36
N THR A 2 -18.79 13.14 -0.58
CA THR A 2 -18.14 14.42 -0.91
C THR A 2 -16.62 14.35 -0.65
N ALA A 3 -15.81 15.17 -1.33
CA ALA A 3 -14.34 15.20 -1.13
C ALA A 3 -13.95 15.40 0.36
N LYS A 4 -14.70 16.24 1.09
CA LYS A 4 -14.49 16.47 2.53
C LYS A 4 -14.75 15.24 3.41
N GLN A 5 -15.65 14.36 2.99
CA GLN A 5 -15.93 13.11 3.71
C GLN A 5 -14.84 12.07 3.46
N PHE A 6 -14.29 12.03 2.25
CA PHE A 6 -13.16 11.15 1.94
C PHE A 6 -11.90 11.56 2.70
N ASP A 7 -11.57 12.86 2.74
CA ASP A 7 -10.45 13.35 3.54
C ASP A 7 -10.63 13.04 5.04
N GLY A 8 -11.87 13.01 5.54
CA GLY A 8 -12.18 12.59 6.91
C GLY A 8 -11.85 11.11 7.16
N VAL A 9 -12.28 10.22 6.27
CA VAL A 9 -11.97 8.78 6.34
C VAL A 9 -10.46 8.53 6.18
N LEU A 10 -9.82 9.23 5.26
CA LEU A 10 -8.37 9.15 5.02
C LEU A 10 -7.57 9.59 6.25
N LYS A 11 -8.05 10.61 6.97
CA LYS A 11 -7.42 11.09 8.20
C LYS A 11 -7.59 10.13 9.37
N GLU A 12 -8.73 9.47 9.49
CA GLU A 12 -9.02 8.56 10.60
C GLU A 12 -8.30 7.22 10.44
N GLU A 13 -8.31 6.64 9.24
CA GLU A 13 -7.79 5.30 9.00
C GLU A 13 -6.97 5.19 7.69
N PRO A 14 -5.86 5.96 7.56
CA PRO A 14 -5.14 6.11 6.29
C PRO A 14 -4.65 4.77 5.72
N LEU A 15 -4.01 3.93 6.54
CA LEU A 15 -3.48 2.63 6.11
C LEU A 15 -4.55 1.69 5.55
N LYS A 16 -5.76 1.70 6.13
CA LYS A 16 -6.84 0.84 5.68
C LYS A 16 -7.34 1.30 4.32
N VAL A 17 -7.52 2.61 4.13
CA VAL A 17 -7.87 3.20 2.83
C VAL A 17 -6.82 2.81 1.78
N TYR A 18 -5.53 2.82 2.12
CA TYR A 18 -4.49 2.42 1.16
C TYR A 18 -4.53 0.95 0.80
N ILE A 19 -4.72 0.07 1.77
CA ILE A 19 -4.85 -1.36 1.47
C ILE A 19 -6.03 -1.60 0.54
N VAL A 20 -7.16 -0.89 0.73
CA VAL A 20 -8.30 -0.97 -0.19
C VAL A 20 -7.91 -0.52 -1.60
N LEU A 21 -7.27 0.64 -1.71
CA LEU A 21 -6.95 1.25 -3.01
C LEU A 21 -5.83 0.53 -3.77
N LEU A 22 -5.01 -0.24 -3.05
CA LEU A 22 -4.00 -1.14 -3.59
C LEU A 22 -4.57 -2.47 -4.11
N ASN A 23 -5.89 -2.64 -4.09
CA ASN A 23 -6.54 -3.79 -4.71
C ASN A 23 -7.37 -3.34 -5.93
N PRO A 24 -7.48 -4.20 -6.97
CA PRO A 24 -8.38 -3.94 -8.08
C PRO A 24 -9.82 -3.68 -7.59
N PRO A 25 -10.57 -2.78 -8.26
CA PRO A 25 -10.19 -2.02 -9.46
C PRO A 25 -9.59 -0.63 -9.15
N PHE A 26 -9.07 -0.40 -7.95
CA PHE A 26 -8.83 0.96 -7.45
C PHE A 26 -7.45 1.58 -7.74
N HIS A 27 -6.63 0.91 -8.55
CA HIS A 27 -5.23 1.32 -8.76
C HIS A 27 -5.08 2.69 -9.42
N GLU A 28 -5.96 3.04 -10.36
CA GLU A 28 -5.93 4.36 -10.99
C GLU A 28 -6.20 5.47 -9.97
N GLN A 29 -7.12 5.21 -9.03
CA GLN A 29 -7.47 6.13 -7.97
C GLN A 29 -6.39 6.20 -6.88
N PHE A 30 -5.59 5.15 -6.72
CA PHE A 30 -4.44 5.16 -5.81
C PHE A 30 -3.42 6.25 -6.21
N GLN A 31 -3.13 6.40 -7.51
CA GLN A 31 -2.20 7.43 -7.97
C GLN A 31 -2.73 8.85 -7.73
N GLU A 32 -4.04 9.08 -7.85
CA GLU A 32 -4.64 10.41 -7.60
C GLU A 32 -4.52 10.87 -6.14
N ILE A 33 -4.39 9.93 -5.21
CA ILE A 33 -4.36 10.22 -3.77
C ILE A 33 -2.98 10.06 -3.15
N ILE A 34 -1.98 9.57 -3.90
CA ILE A 34 -0.65 9.22 -3.41
C ILE A 34 0.05 10.41 -2.73
N ASP A 35 -0.11 11.61 -3.28
CA ASP A 35 0.48 12.84 -2.72
C ASP A 35 -0.13 13.22 -1.37
N ARG A 36 -1.42 12.91 -1.19
CA ARG A 36 -2.13 13.18 0.08
C ARG A 36 -1.69 12.21 1.16
N ILE A 37 -1.11 11.06 0.78
CA ILE A 37 -0.75 10.00 1.71
C ILE A 37 0.19 10.49 2.78
N PHE A 38 1.25 11.16 2.36
CA PHE A 38 2.31 11.63 3.22
C PHE A 38 1.84 12.65 4.26
N THR A 39 0.65 13.25 4.07
CA THR A 39 0.05 14.19 5.03
C THR A 39 -0.59 13.47 6.22
N TYR A 40 -1.03 12.22 6.03
CA TYR A 40 -1.83 11.50 7.03
C TYR A 40 -1.12 10.31 7.66
N VAL A 41 0.02 9.87 7.13
CA VAL A 41 0.80 8.78 7.72
C VAL A 41 2.09 9.27 8.35
N SER A 42 2.48 8.61 9.43
CA SER A 42 3.83 8.70 9.97
C SER A 42 4.83 7.90 9.13
N GLU A 43 6.12 8.21 9.30
CA GLU A 43 7.23 7.50 8.66
C GLU A 43 7.19 5.98 8.93
N ARG A 44 6.82 5.60 10.15
CA ARG A 44 6.66 4.20 10.56
C ARG A 44 5.51 3.52 9.82
N GLU A 45 4.36 4.18 9.73
CA GLU A 45 3.19 3.64 9.03
C GLU A 45 3.47 3.47 7.54
N PHE A 46 4.16 4.43 6.93
CA PHE A 46 4.60 4.32 5.55
C PHE A 46 5.56 3.15 5.34
N LEU A 47 6.58 2.98 6.20
CA LEU A 47 7.47 1.82 6.13
C LEU A 47 6.70 0.49 6.24
N ASN A 48 5.75 0.41 7.18
CA ASN A 48 4.91 -0.78 7.31
C ASN A 48 4.06 -1.02 6.05
N PHE A 49 3.57 0.04 5.41
CA PHE A 49 2.85 -0.08 4.15
C PHE A 49 3.73 -0.60 3.02
N LEU A 50 4.95 -0.08 2.85
CA LEU A 50 5.89 -0.61 1.85
C LEU A 50 6.19 -2.10 2.07
N LEU A 51 6.46 -2.50 3.32
CA LEU A 51 6.68 -3.90 3.67
C LEU A 51 5.45 -4.76 3.41
N TYR A 52 4.25 -4.23 3.62
CA TYR A 52 3.01 -4.92 3.27
C TYR A 52 2.91 -5.19 1.77
N VAL A 53 3.23 -4.21 0.92
CA VAL A 53 3.26 -4.39 -0.54
C VAL A 53 4.27 -5.48 -0.94
N VAL A 54 5.49 -5.39 -0.41
CA VAL A 54 6.54 -6.38 -0.72
C VAL A 54 6.12 -7.79 -0.30
N ILE A 55 5.61 -7.97 0.92
CA ILE A 55 5.29 -9.30 1.45
C ILE A 55 4.00 -9.86 0.84
N SER A 56 2.95 -9.03 0.77
CA SER A 56 1.61 -9.52 0.44
C SER A 56 1.36 -9.58 -1.06
N LYS A 57 2.07 -8.77 -1.85
CA LYS A 57 1.87 -8.67 -3.30
C LYS A 57 3.07 -9.18 -4.09
N ILE A 58 4.26 -8.61 -3.89
CA ILE A 58 5.45 -8.96 -4.69
C ILE A 58 5.91 -10.38 -4.38
N LYS A 59 6.16 -10.69 -3.10
CA LYS A 59 6.63 -12.01 -2.67
C LYS A 59 5.62 -13.12 -2.90
N ASN A 60 4.33 -12.81 -2.85
CA ASN A 60 3.25 -13.76 -3.17
C ASN A 60 2.98 -13.87 -4.67
N GLU A 61 3.81 -13.23 -5.52
CA GLU A 61 3.71 -13.28 -6.98
C GLU A 61 2.31 -12.85 -7.47
N CYS A 62 1.72 -11.82 -6.84
CA CYS A 62 0.49 -11.22 -7.34
C CYS A 62 0.76 -10.52 -8.67
N HIS A 63 0.00 -10.89 -9.70
CA HIS A 63 0.11 -10.39 -11.07
C HIS A 63 -1.10 -9.54 -11.51
N ASP A 64 -1.95 -9.13 -10.58
CA ASP A 64 -3.10 -8.25 -10.85
C ASP A 64 -2.71 -6.78 -11.04
N TYR A 65 -1.47 -6.41 -10.70
CA TYR A 65 -0.88 -5.08 -10.92
C TYR A 65 0.65 -5.15 -10.88
N ASP A 66 1.33 -4.13 -11.42
CA ASP A 66 2.79 -3.98 -11.29
C ASP A 66 3.15 -3.33 -9.95
N TYR A 67 3.22 -4.15 -8.90
CA TYR A 67 3.51 -3.67 -7.55
C TYR A 67 4.97 -3.25 -7.35
N VAL A 68 5.89 -3.70 -8.20
CA VAL A 68 7.29 -3.27 -8.14
C VAL A 68 7.40 -1.85 -8.65
N GLU A 69 6.76 -1.55 -9.78
CA GLU A 69 6.72 -0.19 -10.30
C GLU A 69 6.01 0.75 -9.31
N LEU A 70 4.89 0.32 -8.73
CA LEU A 70 4.23 1.06 -7.66
C LEU A 70 5.15 1.35 -6.47
N LEU A 71 5.92 0.35 -6.04
CA LEU A 71 6.86 0.49 -4.93
C LEU A 71 7.94 1.52 -5.26
N LYS A 72 8.44 1.52 -6.50
CA LYS A 72 9.41 2.51 -6.98
C LYS A 72 8.81 3.92 -7.05
N GLU A 73 7.58 4.07 -7.54
CA GLU A 73 6.87 5.35 -7.57
C GLU A 73 6.69 5.90 -6.15
N LEU A 74 6.15 5.10 -5.23
CA LEU A 74 5.99 5.46 -3.82
C LEU A 74 7.32 5.84 -3.17
N TRP A 75 8.36 5.07 -3.45
CA TRP A 75 9.69 5.37 -2.95
C TRP A 75 10.19 6.69 -3.52
N ASN A 76 10.09 6.93 -4.82
CA ASN A 76 10.60 8.14 -5.45
C ASN A 76 9.89 9.41 -4.95
N GLU A 77 8.57 9.37 -4.84
CA GLU A 77 7.73 10.51 -4.45
C GLU A 77 7.71 10.78 -2.93
N CYS A 78 8.14 9.83 -2.09
CA CYS A 78 8.03 10.04 -0.65
C CYS A 78 8.99 11.13 -0.12
N PRO A 79 8.56 11.88 0.92
CA PRO A 79 9.39 12.92 1.50
C PRO A 79 10.72 12.38 2.06
N VAL A 80 11.76 13.22 2.04
CA VAL A 80 13.13 12.81 2.41
C VAL A 80 13.22 12.20 3.81
N ASN A 81 12.43 12.68 4.77
CA ASN A 81 12.40 12.14 6.13
C ASN A 81 11.87 10.70 6.18
N PHE A 82 10.93 10.34 5.30
CA PHE A 82 10.41 8.97 5.17
C PHE A 82 11.46 8.03 4.60
N LYS A 83 12.18 8.43 3.54
CA LYS A 83 13.32 7.66 2.99
C LYS A 83 14.36 7.40 4.07
N LYS A 84 14.82 8.46 4.74
CA LYS A 84 15.82 8.35 5.81
C LYS A 84 15.35 7.45 6.95
N PHE A 85 14.08 7.52 7.33
CA PHE A 85 13.54 6.63 8.35
C PHE A 85 13.60 5.17 7.90
N ALA A 86 13.20 4.88 6.67
CA ALA A 86 13.24 3.54 6.09
C ALA A 86 14.66 2.99 5.94
N GLU A 87 15.60 3.81 5.45
CA GLU A 87 17.04 3.51 5.30
C GLU A 87 17.71 3.16 6.64
N ASN A 88 17.31 3.83 7.72
CA ASN A 88 17.82 3.54 9.07
C ASN A 88 17.11 2.36 9.74
N SER A 89 16.12 1.75 9.09
CA SER A 89 15.40 0.61 9.63
C SER A 89 16.14 -0.69 9.36
N LYS A 90 15.98 -1.67 10.26
CA LYS A 90 16.47 -3.05 10.05
C LYS A 90 15.81 -3.79 8.88
N TYR A 91 14.83 -3.17 8.23
CA TYR A 91 14.08 -3.72 7.11
C TYR A 91 14.54 -3.15 5.77
N PHE A 92 15.49 -2.21 5.77
CA PHE A 92 15.93 -1.54 4.55
C PHE A 92 16.47 -2.52 3.53
N ASP A 93 17.33 -3.47 3.91
CA ASP A 93 17.90 -4.45 2.98
C ASP A 93 16.82 -5.26 2.22
N PHE A 94 15.71 -5.55 2.89
CA PHE A 94 14.57 -6.27 2.31
C PHE A 94 13.76 -5.36 1.37
N LEU A 95 13.59 -4.09 1.75
CA LEU A 95 12.93 -3.10 0.91
C LEU A 95 13.77 -2.76 -0.33
N ASP A 96 15.07 -2.58 -0.19
CA ASP A 96 16.01 -2.22 -1.25
C ASP A 96 16.06 -3.28 -2.35
N LYS A 97 16.09 -4.56 -1.97
CA LYS A 97 16.03 -5.65 -2.95
C LYS A 97 14.68 -5.72 -3.67
N ALA A 98 13.57 -5.39 -3.00
CA ALA A 98 12.27 -5.30 -3.66
C ALA A 98 12.21 -4.12 -4.64
N LEU A 99 12.80 -2.97 -4.27
CA LEU A 99 12.91 -1.79 -5.14
C LEU A 99 13.77 -2.06 -6.39
N ASN A 100 14.82 -2.87 -6.24
CA ASN A 100 15.70 -3.28 -7.33
C ASN A 100 15.27 -4.60 -8.00
N HIS A 101 14.08 -5.11 -7.69
CA HIS A 101 13.62 -6.39 -8.22
C HIS A 101 13.21 -6.27 -9.69
N ASP A 102 13.59 -7.27 -10.48
CA ASP A 102 13.05 -7.49 -11.82
C ASP A 102 11.91 -8.51 -11.72
N TYR A 103 10.69 -8.07 -12.03
CA TYR A 103 9.46 -8.87 -12.05
C TYR A 103 9.57 -10.13 -12.93
N SER A 104 10.54 -10.15 -13.85
CA SER A 104 10.84 -11.30 -14.72
C SER A 104 11.46 -12.49 -13.96
N SER A 105 11.75 -12.34 -12.67
CA SER A 105 12.40 -13.36 -11.84
C SER A 105 11.67 -13.57 -10.51
N PRO A 106 11.65 -14.78 -9.93
CA PRO A 106 11.05 -15.00 -8.62
C PRO A 106 11.78 -14.20 -7.52
N PHE A 107 11.03 -13.64 -6.57
CA PHE A 107 11.59 -12.91 -5.43
C PHE A 107 12.25 -13.87 -4.43
N LYS A 108 13.57 -14.06 -4.55
CA LYS A 108 14.37 -15.02 -3.75
C LYS A 108 14.99 -14.35 -2.53
N GLU A 109 14.18 -14.00 -1.54
CA GLU A 109 14.68 -13.43 -0.29
C GLU A 109 14.41 -14.29 0.95
N PRO A 110 15.26 -14.16 2.00
CA PRO A 110 15.08 -14.86 3.26
C PRO A 110 13.71 -14.53 3.87
N ASN A 111 13.24 -15.43 4.74
CA ASN A 111 11.94 -15.32 5.41
C ASN A 111 11.68 -13.88 5.90
N PRO A 112 10.43 -13.38 5.72
CA PRO A 112 10.13 -12.05 6.23
C PRO A 112 10.43 -12.05 7.74
N PRO A 113 10.85 -10.93 8.31
CA PRO A 113 11.06 -10.84 9.75
C PRO A 113 9.83 -11.41 10.43
N SER A 114 10.02 -12.38 11.34
CA SER A 114 9.01 -13.27 11.92
C SER A 114 7.84 -12.59 12.66
N PHE A 115 7.80 -11.25 12.65
CA PHE A 115 6.78 -10.40 13.25
C PHE A 115 5.89 -9.68 12.22
N PHE A 116 6.11 -9.84 10.91
CA PHE A 116 5.22 -9.25 9.92
C PHE A 116 4.03 -10.17 9.67
N VAL A 117 3.10 -10.20 10.62
CA VAL A 117 1.75 -10.67 10.35
C VAL A 117 1.04 -9.50 9.66
N PRO A 118 0.62 -9.61 8.39
CA PRO A 118 -0.25 -8.61 7.81
C PRO A 118 -1.62 -8.72 8.51
N CYS A 119 -1.77 -8.05 9.65
CA CYS A 119 -2.98 -8.08 10.48
C CYS A 119 -4.22 -7.47 9.82
N CYS A 120 -4.24 -7.24 8.51
CA CYS A 120 -5.23 -6.33 7.93
C CYS A 120 -6.05 -6.89 6.76
N VAL A 121 -5.64 -7.93 6.03
CA VAL A 121 -6.28 -8.17 4.71
C VAL A 121 -7.61 -8.91 4.80
N SER A 122 -7.70 -9.95 5.64
CA SER A 122 -8.91 -10.78 5.73
C SER A 122 -10.09 -10.03 6.36
N ASP A 123 -9.83 -9.08 7.27
CA ASP A 123 -10.89 -8.31 7.92
C ASP A 123 -11.27 -7.06 7.12
N LEU A 124 -10.38 -6.53 6.26
CA LEU A 124 -10.65 -5.27 5.57
C LEU A 124 -11.75 -5.41 4.53
N LEU A 125 -11.73 -6.47 3.69
CA LEU A 125 -12.60 -6.67 2.51
C LEU A 125 -14.11 -6.67 2.79
N LEU A 126 -14.53 -6.74 4.06
CA LEU A 126 -15.94 -6.73 4.47
C LEU A 126 -16.35 -5.51 5.31
N THR A 127 -15.44 -4.56 5.54
CA THR A 127 -15.74 -3.39 6.39
C THR A 127 -16.68 -2.37 5.73
N PRO A 128 -17.45 -1.61 6.52
CA PRO A 128 -18.21 -0.45 6.02
C PRO A 128 -17.37 0.56 5.24
N MET A 129 -16.06 0.62 5.53
CA MET A 129 -15.11 1.49 4.83
C MET A 129 -15.00 1.15 3.34
N HIS A 130 -14.96 -0.13 2.96
CA HIS A 130 -14.96 -0.52 1.54
C HIS A 130 -16.15 0.09 0.82
N ARG A 131 -17.38 -0.08 1.35
CA ARG A 131 -18.59 0.50 0.73
C ARG A 131 -18.51 2.02 0.60
N GLN A 132 -17.85 2.72 1.52
CA GLN A 132 -17.67 4.17 1.44
C GLN A 132 -16.69 4.57 0.33
N ILE A 133 -15.58 3.83 0.19
CA ILE A 133 -14.59 4.02 -0.88
C ILE A 133 -15.22 3.74 -2.26
N PHE A 134 -15.93 2.61 -2.43
CA PHE A 134 -16.68 2.30 -3.66
C PHE A 134 -17.67 3.42 -4.03
N LYS A 135 -18.43 3.95 -3.06
CA LYS A 135 -19.35 5.09 -3.26
C LYS A 135 -18.66 6.41 -3.58
N HIS A 136 -17.38 6.57 -3.26
CA HIS A 136 -16.62 7.77 -3.57
C HIS A 136 -16.10 7.73 -5.00
N PHE A 137 -15.51 6.60 -5.39
CA PHE A 137 -14.94 6.41 -6.72
C PHE A 137 -15.95 5.95 -7.77
N ASN A 138 -17.24 5.91 -7.41
CA ASN A 138 -18.34 5.53 -8.30
C ASN A 138 -18.17 4.15 -8.94
N VAL A 139 -17.45 3.26 -8.25
CA VAL A 139 -17.18 1.90 -8.70
C VAL A 139 -18.37 1.02 -8.31
N SER A 140 -18.98 0.36 -9.29
CA SER A 140 -20.05 -0.60 -9.05
C SER A 140 -19.47 -1.96 -8.65
N LEU A 141 -19.91 -2.49 -7.51
CA LEU A 141 -19.62 -3.84 -7.08
C LEU A 141 -20.56 -4.80 -7.83
N ASN A 142 -20.11 -5.34 -8.96
CA ASN A 142 -20.71 -6.54 -9.51
C ASN A 142 -20.13 -7.73 -8.76
N TYR A 143 -20.76 -8.10 -7.64
CA TYR A 143 -20.55 -9.42 -7.06
C TYR A 143 -21.47 -10.38 -7.83
N ASP A 144 -20.90 -11.11 -8.79
CA ASP A 144 -21.51 -12.32 -9.35
C ASP A 144 -21.31 -13.52 -8.40
#